data_AF-A0A6V8PMZ1-F1
#
_entry.id   AF-A0A6V8PMZ1-F1
#
_cell.length_a   1.000
_cell.length_b   1.000
_cell.length_c   1.000
_cell.angle_alpha   90.00
_cell.angle_beta   90.00
_cell.angle_gamma   90.00
#
_symmetry.space_group_name_H-M   'P 1'
#
loop_
_entity.id
_entity.type
_entity.pdbx_description
1 polymer ?
#
loop_
_entity_poly.entity_id
_entity_poly.type
_entity_poly.pdbx_seq_one_letter_code
_entity_poly.pdbx_strand_id
1 'polypeptide(L)'
;GLKSTGACRMCLVEIEGEKGLVVSCARRVREGMVVRTRTEKVLEARRFVLELIWSIHPGDCTTCEKSGTCELQKYTYELGIEKRRFPLVREAKYPIDTTNPLIDRDLNLCIVCGRCVRIVSFQ
;
A
#
# COMPACT_ATOMS: atom_id res chain seq x y z
N GLY A 1 -11.25 7.63 -12.19
CA GLY A 1 -10.43 7.05 -11.09
C GLY A 1 -10.40 8.01 -9.92
N LEU A 2 -10.08 7.53 -8.71
CA LEU A 2 -9.99 8.38 -7.51
C LEU A 2 -8.82 9.38 -7.61
N LYS A 3 -8.97 10.59 -7.04
CA LYS A 3 -7.88 11.59 -6.93
C LYS A 3 -6.62 11.00 -6.27
N SER A 4 -5.44 11.53 -6.53
CA SER A 4 -4.22 11.03 -5.89
C SER A 4 -4.03 11.65 -4.50
N THR A 5 -3.66 10.83 -3.50
CA THR A 5 -3.38 11.30 -2.13
C THR A 5 -1.93 11.12 -1.70
N GLY A 6 -1.17 10.26 -2.40
CA GLY A 6 0.17 9.88 -1.97
C GLY A 6 0.22 9.07 -0.67
N ALA A 7 -0.92 8.61 -0.14
CA ALA A 7 -1.01 8.04 1.20
C ALA A 7 -0.20 6.75 1.38
N CYS A 8 -0.27 5.81 0.42
CA CYS A 8 0.37 4.50 0.56
C CYS A 8 1.87 4.48 0.23
N ARG A 9 2.43 5.54 -0.37
CA ARG A 9 3.86 5.65 -0.76
C ARG A 9 4.44 4.52 -1.63
N MET A 10 3.65 3.58 -2.13
CA MET A 10 4.16 2.51 -3.03
C MET A 10 4.62 3.01 -4.40
N CYS A 11 4.21 4.22 -4.78
CA CYS A 11 4.56 4.85 -6.07
C CYS A 11 5.82 5.73 -6.00
N LEU A 12 6.68 5.55 -5.00
CA LEU A 12 7.92 6.31 -4.88
C LEU A 12 8.79 6.09 -6.12
N VAL A 13 9.32 7.18 -6.68
CA VAL A 13 10.24 7.21 -7.82
C VAL A 13 11.33 8.24 -7.58
N GLU A 14 12.41 8.12 -8.33
CA GLU A 14 13.50 9.08 -8.35
C GLU A 14 13.40 9.95 -9.60
N ILE A 15 13.58 11.26 -9.44
CA ILE A 15 13.55 12.22 -10.54
C ILE A 15 14.88 12.95 -10.54
N GLU A 16 15.55 12.99 -11.69
CA GLU A 16 16.83 13.66 -11.82
C GLU A 16 16.73 15.15 -11.47
N GLY A 17 17.66 15.64 -10.66
CA GLY A 17 17.68 17.02 -10.16
C GLY A 17 16.74 17.30 -8.98
N GLU A 18 15.87 16.37 -8.56
CA GLU A 18 15.06 16.53 -7.34
C GLU A 18 15.74 15.86 -6.13
N LYS A 19 15.60 16.47 -4.95
CA LYS A 19 16.12 15.91 -3.71
C LYS A 19 15.14 14.85 -3.16
N GLY A 20 15.64 13.64 -2.96
CA GLY A 20 14.87 12.55 -2.34
C GLY A 20 13.97 11.81 -3.32
N LEU A 21 13.12 10.93 -2.78
CA LEU A 21 12.13 10.19 -3.57
C LEU A 21 10.79 10.91 -3.52
N VAL A 22 10.06 10.89 -4.63
CA VAL A 22 8.77 11.56 -4.76
C VAL A 22 7.67 10.57 -5.11
N VAL A 23 6.43 10.90 -4.76
CA VAL A 23 5.26 10.08 -5.08
C VAL A 23 4.80 10.36 -6.51
N SER A 24 4.88 9.36 -7.40
CA SER A 24 4.50 9.57 -8.80
C SER A 24 3.00 9.85 -8.98
N CYS A 25 2.14 9.31 -8.11
CA CYS A 25 0.69 9.46 -8.28
C CYS A 25 0.21 10.91 -8.16
N ALA A 26 0.91 11.77 -7.42
CA ALA A 26 0.54 13.17 -7.22
C ALA A 26 1.51 14.16 -7.89
N ARG A 27 2.61 13.67 -8.47
CA ARG A 27 3.62 14.53 -9.10
C ARG A 27 3.13 14.99 -10.47
N ARG A 28 3.11 16.31 -10.69
CA ARG A 28 2.86 16.88 -12.03
C ARG A 28 4.05 16.65 -12.95
N VAL A 29 3.78 16.17 -14.17
CA VAL A 29 4.78 16.01 -15.23
C VAL A 29 5.32 17.37 -15.67
N ARG A 30 6.59 17.40 -16.08
CA ARG A 30 7.28 18.57 -16.62
C ARG A 30 8.10 18.14 -17.84
N GLU A 31 8.25 19.05 -18.79
CA GLU A 31 9.08 18.82 -19.98
C GLU A 31 10.53 18.51 -19.54
N GLY A 32 11.18 17.56 -20.23
CA GLY A 32 12.54 17.12 -19.91
C GLY A 32 12.71 16.32 -18.59
N MET A 33 11.62 15.89 -17.94
CA MET A 33 11.70 15.12 -16.69
C MET A 33 12.25 13.71 -16.93
N VAL A 34 13.38 13.36 -16.29
CA VAL A 34 13.97 12.01 -16.31
C VAL A 34 13.59 11.26 -15.04
N VAL A 35 12.74 10.23 -15.18
CA VAL A 35 12.22 9.43 -14.06
C VAL A 35 12.88 8.05 -14.02
N ARG A 36 13.48 7.69 -12.88
CA ARG A 36 14.02 6.36 -12.62
C ARG A 36 13.13 5.62 -11.62
N THR A 37 12.63 4.44 -11.99
CA THR A 37 11.61 3.69 -11.23
C THR A 37 12.13 2.42 -10.56
N ARG A 38 13.38 2.03 -10.86
CA ARG A 38 14.00 0.78 -10.42
C ARG A 38 15.44 0.98 -9.92
N THR A 39 15.78 2.16 -9.40
CA THR A 39 17.06 2.36 -8.70
C THR A 39 17.02 1.62 -7.36
N GLU A 40 18.19 1.25 -6.83
CA GLU A 40 18.27 0.55 -5.53
C GLU A 40 17.52 1.32 -4.44
N LYS A 41 17.76 2.63 -4.36
CA LYS A 41 17.07 3.55 -3.45
C LYS A 41 15.54 3.49 -3.56
N VAL A 42 14.99 3.41 -4.78
CA VAL A 42 13.54 3.27 -4.99
C VAL A 42 13.03 1.93 -4.50
N LEU A 43 13.74 0.85 -4.82
CA LEU A 43 13.34 -0.51 -4.43
C LEU A 43 13.42 -0.70 -2.90
N GLU A 44 14.48 -0.22 -2.26
CA GLU A 44 14.64 -0.20 -0.80
C GLU A 44 13.51 0.57 -0.12
N ALA A 45 13.19 1.76 -0.59
CA ALA A 45 12.12 2.56 -0.02
C ALA A 45 10.74 1.89 -0.16
N ARG A 46 10.45 1.27 -1.31
CA ARG A 46 9.20 0.53 -1.52
C ARG A 46 9.14 -0.72 -0.65
N ARG A 47 10.27 -1.45 -0.50
CA ARG A 47 10.36 -2.58 0.44
C ARG A 47 10.03 -2.14 1.85
N PHE A 48 10.69 -1.10 2.34
CA PHE A 48 10.48 -0.56 3.67
C PHE A 48 9.03 -0.12 3.91
N VAL A 49 8.42 0.61 2.96
CA VAL A 49 7.01 1.01 3.04
C VAL A 49 6.10 -0.22 3.12
N LEU A 50 6.36 -1.25 2.32
CA LEU A 50 5.54 -2.45 2.30
C LEU A 50 5.68 -3.28 3.58
N GLU A 51 6.89 -3.36 4.15
CA GLU A 51 7.13 -3.98 5.46
C GLU A 51 6.34 -3.28 6.57
N LEU A 52 6.27 -1.94 6.54
CA LEU A 52 5.44 -1.16 7.48
C LEU A 52 3.94 -1.38 7.27
N ILE A 53 3.48 -1.49 6.02
CA ILE A 53 2.10 -1.85 5.74
C ILE A 53 1.79 -3.26 6.26
N TRP A 54 2.72 -4.20 6.11
CA TRP A 54 2.54 -5.57 6.58
C TRP A 54 2.57 -5.67 8.10
N SER A 55 3.28 -4.78 8.81
CA SER A 55 3.33 -4.76 10.27
C SER A 55 1.98 -4.44 10.94
N ILE A 56 1.04 -3.83 10.22
CA ILE A 56 -0.33 -3.57 10.71
C ILE A 56 -1.37 -4.58 10.21
N HIS A 57 -0.97 -5.58 9.41
CA HIS A 57 -1.87 -6.54 8.80
C HIS A 57 -1.68 -7.94 9.43
N PRO A 58 -2.73 -8.58 9.99
CA PRO A 58 -2.61 -9.84 10.74
C PRO A 58 -2.06 -11.00 9.86
N GLY A 59 -2.32 -10.97 8.55
CA GLY A 59 -1.41 -11.50 7.52
C GLY A 59 -1.28 -13.01 7.42
N ASP A 60 -2.27 -13.75 7.94
CA ASP A 60 -2.46 -15.14 7.54
C ASP A 60 -3.10 -15.19 6.13
N CYS A 61 -2.28 -15.48 5.12
CA CYS A 61 -2.75 -15.59 3.74
C CYS A 61 -3.32 -16.97 3.41
N THR A 62 -3.19 -17.96 4.30
CA THR A 62 -3.67 -19.33 4.05
C THR A 62 -5.19 -19.45 4.24
N THR A 63 -5.74 -18.61 5.12
CA THR A 63 -7.17 -18.53 5.44
C THR A 63 -7.85 -17.32 4.79
N CYS A 64 -7.10 -16.48 4.09
CA CYS A 64 -7.61 -15.24 3.51
C CYS A 64 -8.28 -15.46 2.14
N GLU A 65 -9.52 -15.03 2.00
CA GLU A 65 -10.29 -15.12 0.74
C GLU A 65 -9.67 -14.35 -0.44
N LYS A 66 -8.85 -13.33 -0.15
CA LYS A 66 -8.14 -12.54 -1.18
C LYS A 66 -6.81 -13.16 -1.60
N SER A 67 -6.40 -14.27 -1.01
CA SER A 67 -5.16 -14.94 -1.39
C SER A 67 -5.14 -15.27 -2.89
N GLY A 68 -4.00 -15.05 -3.55
CA GLY A 68 -3.84 -15.20 -5.00
C GLY A 68 -4.28 -13.98 -5.83
N THR A 69 -5.11 -13.08 -5.28
CA THR A 69 -5.53 -11.84 -5.95
C THR A 69 -5.18 -10.56 -5.17
N CYS A 70 -4.59 -10.70 -3.99
CA CYS A 70 -4.26 -9.60 -3.09
C CYS A 70 -3.06 -8.78 -3.60
N GLU A 71 -3.25 -7.46 -3.78
CA GLU A 71 -2.17 -6.54 -4.19
C GLU A 71 -1.02 -6.50 -3.17
N LEU A 72 -1.32 -6.57 -1.87
CA LEU A 72 -0.28 -6.60 -0.82
C LEU A 72 0.60 -7.85 -0.98
N GLN A 73 -0.02 -9.02 -1.13
CA GLN A 73 0.68 -10.30 -1.34
C GLN A 73 1.52 -10.29 -2.63
N LYS A 74 0.97 -9.74 -3.71
CA LYS A 74 1.67 -9.59 -4.99
C LYS A 74 2.94 -8.75 -4.81
N TYR A 75 2.84 -7.57 -4.19
CA TYR A 75 3.99 -6.69 -4.05
C TYR A 75 5.03 -7.22 -3.06
N THR A 76 4.63 -7.98 -2.03
CA THR A 76 5.61 -8.63 -1.13
C THR A 76 6.42 -9.66 -1.89
N TYR A 77 5.78 -10.44 -2.77
CA TYR A 77 6.46 -11.39 -3.63
C TYR A 77 7.39 -10.71 -4.65
N GLU A 78 6.89 -9.71 -5.39
CA GLU A 78 7.67 -8.98 -6.40
C GLU A 78 8.91 -8.29 -5.82
N LEU A 79 8.84 -7.83 -4.57
CA LEU A 79 9.95 -7.16 -3.89
C LEU A 79 10.82 -8.11 -3.04
N GLY A 80 10.56 -9.41 -3.08
CA GLY A 80 11.36 -10.43 -2.38
C GLY A 80 11.25 -10.36 -0.85
N ILE A 81 10.10 -9.92 -0.32
CA ILE A 81 9.85 -9.85 1.12
C ILE A 81 9.25 -11.18 1.57
N GLU A 82 10.08 -12.04 2.15
CA GLU A 82 9.67 -13.39 2.58
C GLU A 82 9.18 -13.44 4.02
N LYS A 83 9.74 -12.59 4.88
CA LYS A 83 9.48 -12.59 6.33
C LYS A 83 9.22 -11.19 6.82
N ARG A 84 8.45 -11.09 7.89
CA ARG A 84 8.24 -9.79 8.54
C ARG A 84 9.51 -9.36 9.25
N ARG A 85 10.00 -8.19 8.86
CA ARG A 85 11.04 -7.46 9.59
C ARG A 85 10.51 -6.80 10.86
N PHE A 86 9.27 -6.28 10.82
CA PHE A 86 8.63 -5.62 11.95
C PHE A 86 7.59 -6.53 12.61
N PRO A 87 7.47 -6.51 13.95
CA PRO A 87 6.43 -7.25 14.64
C PRO A 87 5.04 -6.75 14.21
N LEU A 88 4.03 -7.61 14.37
CA LEU A 88 2.64 -7.17 14.22
C LEU A 88 2.34 -6.13 15.31
N VAL A 89 2.02 -4.91 14.90
CA VAL A 89 1.71 -3.81 15.84
C VAL A 89 0.21 -3.61 16.04
N ARG A 90 -0.61 -4.22 15.18
CA ARG A 90 -2.07 -4.13 15.25
C ARG A 90 -2.68 -5.51 15.45
N GLU A 91 -3.14 -5.75 16.67
CA GLU A 91 -3.93 -6.94 17.00
C GLU A 91 -5.29 -6.91 16.30
N ALA A 92 -5.77 -8.10 15.94
CA ALA A 92 -7.10 -8.28 15.40
C ALA A 92 -8.11 -8.18 16.57
N LYS A 93 -8.78 -7.04 16.69
CA LYS A 93 -9.69 -6.73 17.81
C LYS A 93 -11.02 -6.11 17.38
N TYR A 94 -11.18 -5.83 16.10
CA TYR A 94 -12.41 -5.23 15.58
C TYR A 94 -13.40 -6.35 15.22
N PRO A 95 -14.68 -6.25 15.60
CA PRO A 95 -15.69 -7.15 15.07
C PRO A 95 -15.84 -6.94 13.56
N ILE A 96 -16.18 -8.01 12.84
CA ILE A 96 -16.53 -7.94 11.42
C ILE A 96 -17.91 -7.28 11.33
N ASP A 97 -18.00 -6.18 10.58
CA ASP A 97 -19.25 -5.46 10.36
C ASP A 97 -19.98 -6.03 9.15
N THR A 98 -21.07 -6.74 9.41
CA THR A 98 -21.96 -7.39 8.43
C THR A 98 -23.31 -6.68 8.33
N THR A 99 -23.41 -5.45 8.85
CA THR A 99 -24.69 -4.70 8.88
C THR A 99 -25.21 -4.34 7.49
N ASN A 100 -24.33 -4.27 6.49
CA ASN A 100 -24.70 -4.03 5.11
C ASN A 100 -24.93 -5.37 4.38
N PRO A 101 -26.06 -5.56 3.68
CA PRO A 101 -26.39 -6.85 3.04
C PRO A 101 -25.50 -7.22 1.85
N LEU A 102 -24.63 -6.32 1.37
CA LEU A 102 -23.77 -6.53 0.21
C LEU A 102 -22.27 -6.49 0.56
N ILE A 103 -21.90 -6.00 1.74
CA ILE A 103 -20.50 -5.74 2.09
C ILE A 103 -20.24 -6.13 3.53
N ASP A 104 -19.47 -7.20 3.72
CA ASP A 104 -18.82 -7.50 4.98
C ASP A 104 -17.54 -6.67 5.11
N ARG A 105 -17.41 -5.98 6.23
CA ARG A 105 -16.29 -5.07 6.49
C ARG A 105 -15.44 -5.58 7.64
N ASP A 106 -14.31 -6.18 7.30
CA ASP A 106 -13.26 -6.54 8.24
C ASP A 106 -12.16 -5.47 8.30
N LEU A 107 -12.15 -4.67 9.36
CA LEU A 107 -11.14 -3.65 9.59
C LEU A 107 -9.79 -4.21 10.05
N ASN A 108 -9.72 -5.46 10.49
CA ASN A 108 -8.47 -6.10 10.88
C ASN A 108 -7.54 -6.31 9.67
N LEU A 109 -8.10 -6.48 8.47
CA LEU A 109 -7.36 -6.62 7.21
C LEU A 109 -7.03 -5.27 6.54
N CYS A 110 -7.51 -4.15 7.08
CA CYS A 110 -7.39 -2.83 6.44
C CYS A 110 -5.96 -2.26 6.51
N ILE A 111 -5.32 -2.00 5.37
CA ILE A 111 -3.99 -1.34 5.31
C ILE A 111 -4.04 0.20 5.44
N VAL A 112 -5.19 0.76 5.82
CA VAL A 112 -5.39 2.21 6.02
C VAL A 112 -5.07 3.05 4.76
N CYS A 113 -5.31 2.49 3.57
CA CYS A 113 -5.07 3.19 2.31
C CYS A 113 -6.09 4.30 2.00
N GLY A 114 -7.21 4.34 2.73
CA GLY A 114 -8.28 5.32 2.58
C GLY A 114 -9.14 5.20 1.31
N ARG A 115 -8.90 4.21 0.44
CA ARG A 115 -9.66 4.05 -0.83
C ARG A 115 -11.17 3.90 -0.61
N CYS A 116 -11.60 3.14 0.40
CA CYS A 116 -13.02 2.90 0.70
C CYS A 116 -13.76 4.18 1.09
N VAL A 117 -13.20 4.98 2.00
CA VAL A 117 -13.78 6.26 2.44
C VAL A 117 -13.90 7.22 1.26
N ARG A 118 -12.88 7.27 0.41
CA ARG A 118 -12.83 8.22 -0.72
C ARG A 118 -13.76 7.88 -1.88
N ILE A 119 -14.23 6.64 -1.98
CA ILE A 119 -15.26 6.26 -2.96
C ILE A 119 -16.62 6.86 -2.56
N VAL A 120 -16.89 6.96 -1.27
CA VAL A 120 -18.20 7.41 -0.75
C VAL A 120 -18.20 8.88 -0.33
N SER A 121 -17.02 9.45 -0.03
CA SER A 121 -16.86 10.87 0.28
C SER A 121 -16.76 11.67 -1.01
N PHE A 122 -17.82 12.41 -1.33
CA PHE A 122 -17.83 13.38 -2.42
C PHE A 122 -16.88 14.54 -2.11
N GLN A 123 -15.64 14.47 -2.63
CA GLN A 123 -14.65 15.57 -2.65
C GLN A 123 -14.01 15.77 -4.02
#